data_AF-A0A067NNR7-F1
#
_entry.id   AF-A0A067NNR7-F1
#
_cell.length_a   1.000
_cell.length_b   1.000
_cell.length_c   1.000
_cell.angle_alpha   90.00
_cell.angle_beta   90.00
_cell.angle_gamma   90.00
#
_symmetry.space_group_name_H-M   'P 1'
#
loop_
_entity.id
_entity.type
_entity.pdbx_description
1 polymer ?
#
loop_
_entity_poly.entity_id
_entity_poly.type
_entity_poly.pdbx_seq_one_letter_code
_entity_poly.pdbx_strand_id
1 'polypeptide(L)'
;QHVKTRQAAEIAELATTVIEGAINIFTSIQDGIKQDKEDRSTFTQHLVQQLHSEHPDFNWIVCHTKHDYKWDGKQGVDWAHKHQEFDIKIGGTIGYEIYNAKSGKFFRKGDGGYLN
;
A
#
# COMPACT_ATOMS: atom_id res chain seq x y z
N GLN A 1 -0.71 -30.91 -0.20
CA GLN A 1 -1.77 -29.97 -0.63
C GLN A 1 -2.22 -29.00 0.46
N HIS A 2 -2.02 -29.26 1.77
CA HIS A 2 -2.53 -28.39 2.85
C HIS A 2 -1.80 -27.05 3.09
N VAL A 3 -0.51 -26.94 2.73
CA VAL A 3 0.28 -25.70 2.95
C VAL A 3 -0.16 -24.55 2.05
N LYS A 4 -0.52 -24.86 0.79
CA LYS A 4 -0.94 -23.84 -0.19
C LYS A 4 -2.25 -23.15 0.19
N THR A 5 -3.16 -23.85 0.84
CA THR A 5 -4.47 -23.30 1.26
C THR A 5 -4.32 -22.33 2.43
N ARG A 6 -3.39 -22.60 3.36
CA ARG A 6 -3.13 -21.72 4.51
C ARG A 6 -2.46 -20.41 4.11
N GLN A 7 -1.44 -20.48 3.25
CA GLN A 7 -0.77 -19.27 2.75
C GLN A 7 -1.71 -18.35 1.94
N ALA A 8 -2.60 -18.94 1.14
CA ALA A 8 -3.60 -18.17 0.41
C ALA A 8 -4.62 -17.49 1.34
N ALA A 9 -4.97 -18.14 2.46
CA ALA A 9 -5.86 -17.56 3.47
C ALA A 9 -5.17 -16.41 4.23
N GLU A 10 -3.92 -16.58 4.65
CA GLU A 10 -3.13 -15.54 5.33
C GLU A 10 -2.99 -14.29 4.47
N ILE A 11 -2.76 -14.44 3.16
CA ILE A 11 -2.63 -13.30 2.24
C ILE A 11 -3.99 -12.63 1.97
N ALA A 12 -5.09 -13.38 1.96
CA ALA A 12 -6.43 -12.83 1.79
C ALA A 12 -6.87 -12.03 3.04
N GLU A 13 -6.54 -12.53 4.22
CA GLU A 13 -6.74 -11.83 5.49
C GLU A 13 -5.91 -10.55 5.54
N LEU A 14 -4.62 -10.63 5.19
CA LEU A 14 -3.73 -9.49 5.03
C LEU A 14 -4.30 -8.43 4.08
N ALA A 15 -4.82 -8.84 2.92
CA ALA A 15 -5.40 -7.92 1.94
C ALA A 15 -6.65 -7.21 2.46
N THR A 16 -7.44 -7.85 3.33
CA THR A 16 -8.64 -7.25 3.93
C THR A 16 -8.25 -6.23 4.99
N THR A 17 -7.35 -6.59 5.91
CA THR A 17 -6.81 -5.68 6.94
C THR A 17 -6.16 -4.45 6.33
N VAL A 18 -5.40 -4.63 5.23
CA VAL A 18 -4.78 -3.53 4.49
C VAL A 18 -5.81 -2.51 4.01
N ILE A 19 -6.94 -2.97 3.47
CA ILE A 19 -7.98 -2.08 2.94
C ILE A 19 -8.66 -1.32 4.08
N GLU A 20 -9.02 -2.01 5.16
CA GLU A 20 -9.69 -1.39 6.32
C GLU A 20 -8.80 -0.33 6.99
N GLY A 21 -7.52 -0.66 7.22
CA GLY A 21 -6.53 0.29 7.74
C GLY A 21 -6.37 1.50 6.84
N ALA A 22 -6.25 1.29 5.53
CA ALA A 22 -6.12 2.37 4.57
C ALA A 22 -7.36 3.28 4.51
N ILE A 23 -8.58 2.72 4.54
CA ILE A 23 -9.83 3.50 4.57
C ILE A 23 -9.94 4.33 5.86
N ASN A 24 -9.61 3.74 7.01
CA ASN A 24 -9.68 4.43 8.30
C ASN A 24 -8.72 5.62 8.35
N ILE A 25 -7.46 5.42 7.95
CA ILE A 25 -6.47 6.50 7.89
C ILE A 25 -6.92 7.55 6.88
N PHE A 26 -7.30 7.14 5.66
CA PHE A 26 -7.74 8.08 4.62
C PHE A 26 -8.90 8.97 5.10
N THR A 27 -9.92 8.37 5.73
CA THR A 27 -11.08 9.08 6.26
C THR A 27 -10.68 10.15 7.28
N SER A 28 -9.62 9.92 8.07
CA SER A 28 -9.14 10.86 9.09
C SER A 28 -8.46 12.12 8.52
N ILE A 29 -7.96 12.05 7.27
CA ILE A 29 -7.18 13.13 6.62
C ILE A 29 -7.77 13.58 5.27
N GLN A 30 -8.92 13.02 4.87
CA GLN A 30 -9.56 13.24 3.56
C GLN A 30 -9.81 14.73 3.24
N ASP A 31 -10.00 15.57 4.27
CA ASP A 31 -10.28 16.99 4.13
C ASP A 31 -9.06 17.80 3.63
N GLY A 32 -7.85 17.27 3.79
CA GLY A 32 -6.60 17.91 3.37
C GLY A 32 -5.95 17.31 2.10
N ILE A 33 -6.26 16.05 1.77
CA ILE A 33 -5.70 15.33 0.60
C ILE A 33 -5.94 16.04 -0.75
N LYS A 34 -6.98 16.90 -0.86
CA LYS A 34 -7.31 17.65 -2.08
C LYS A 34 -6.25 18.69 -2.46
N GLN A 35 -5.60 19.32 -1.48
CA GLN A 35 -4.74 20.48 -1.71
C GLN A 35 -3.29 20.28 -1.27
N ASP A 36 -3.03 19.32 -0.37
CA ASP A 36 -1.73 19.23 0.25
C ASP A 36 -0.91 18.01 -0.20
N LYS A 37 0.36 18.26 -0.48
CA LYS A 37 1.39 17.23 -0.64
C LYS A 37 1.70 16.59 0.72
N GLU A 38 1.56 17.35 1.80
CA GLU A 38 1.78 16.91 3.18
C GLU A 38 0.75 15.86 3.60
N ASP A 39 -0.55 16.07 3.36
CA ASP A 39 -1.57 15.09 3.76
C ASP A 39 -1.44 13.77 3.01
N ARG A 40 -1.06 13.80 1.74
CA ARG A 40 -0.76 12.59 0.96
C ARG A 40 0.48 11.88 1.48
N SER A 41 1.50 12.63 1.93
CA SER A 41 2.69 12.06 2.56
C SER A 41 2.31 11.41 3.91
N THR A 42 1.59 12.14 4.76
CA THR A 42 1.07 11.68 6.05
C THR A 42 0.23 10.42 5.90
N PHE A 43 -0.67 10.37 4.91
CA PHE A 43 -1.44 9.17 4.57
C PHE A 43 -0.51 7.96 4.38
N THR A 44 0.44 8.08 3.46
CA THR A 44 1.32 6.96 3.11
C THR A 44 2.21 6.54 4.27
N GLN A 45 2.70 7.49 5.06
CA GLN A 45 3.53 7.20 6.23
C GLN A 45 2.74 6.47 7.32
N HIS A 46 1.55 6.97 7.69
CA HIS A 46 0.70 6.31 8.68
C HIS A 46 0.28 4.91 8.23
N LEU A 47 -0.07 4.75 6.95
CA LEU A 47 -0.46 3.46 6.42
C LEU A 47 0.70 2.46 6.46
N VAL A 48 1.89 2.85 6.00
CA VAL A 48 3.09 1.99 6.09
C VAL A 48 3.41 1.63 7.54
N GLN A 49 3.32 2.58 8.47
CA GLN A 49 3.55 2.34 9.90
C GLN A 49 2.56 1.32 10.48
N GLN A 50 1.26 1.48 10.19
CA GLN A 50 0.24 0.55 10.67
C GLN A 50 0.47 -0.84 10.11
N LEU A 51 0.66 -0.96 8.79
CA LEU A 51 0.86 -2.24 8.11
C LEU A 51 2.12 -2.97 8.58
N HIS A 52 3.22 -2.25 8.80
CA HIS A 52 4.43 -2.83 9.34
C HIS A 52 4.28 -3.25 10.81
N SER A 53 3.46 -2.54 11.60
CA SER A 53 3.17 -2.91 12.99
C SER A 53 2.35 -4.20 13.08
N GLU A 54 1.38 -4.37 12.18
CA GLU A 54 0.52 -5.57 12.10
C GLU A 54 1.26 -6.77 11.48
N HIS A 55 2.12 -6.51 10.49
CA HIS A 55 2.80 -7.53 9.69
C HIS A 55 4.27 -7.17 9.46
N PRO A 56 5.12 -7.31 10.49
CA PRO A 56 6.53 -6.90 10.45
C PRO A 56 7.40 -7.78 9.54
N ASP A 57 6.95 -8.98 9.19
CA ASP A 57 7.66 -9.92 8.31
C ASP A 57 7.72 -9.46 6.85
N PHE A 58 6.98 -8.41 6.51
CA PHE A 58 6.93 -7.84 5.16
C PHE A 58 7.48 -6.42 5.14
N ASN A 59 8.10 -6.09 4.00
CA ASN A 59 8.36 -4.71 3.61
C ASN A 59 7.11 -4.16 2.92
N TRP A 60 6.77 -2.91 3.23
CA TRP A 60 5.58 -2.25 2.73
C TRP A 60 5.92 -1.07 1.84
N ILE A 61 5.22 -0.96 0.70
CA ILE A 61 5.31 0.19 -0.20
C ILE A 61 3.91 0.66 -0.52
N VAL A 62 3.66 1.95 -0.29
CA VAL A 62 2.44 2.64 -0.71
C VAL A 62 2.85 3.76 -1.66
N CYS A 63 2.28 3.78 -2.87
CA CYS A 63 2.65 4.78 -3.86
C CYS A 63 1.50 5.12 -4.83
N HIS A 64 1.45 6.37 -5.26
CA HIS A 64 0.50 6.84 -6.30
C HIS A 64 1.19 6.98 -7.67
N THR A 65 2.50 7.23 -7.70
CA THR A 65 3.25 7.53 -8.92
C THR A 65 3.58 6.30 -9.75
N LYS A 66 3.82 6.49 -11.05
CA LYS A 66 4.31 5.42 -11.94
C LYS A 66 5.61 4.79 -11.45
N HIS A 67 5.69 3.48 -11.54
CA HIS A 67 6.82 2.69 -11.05
C HIS A 67 6.94 1.36 -11.81
N ASP A 68 8.06 0.69 -11.62
CA ASP A 68 8.27 -0.73 -11.89
C ASP A 68 8.60 -1.45 -10.59
N TYR A 69 8.41 -2.76 -10.58
CA TYR A 69 8.79 -3.61 -9.47
C TYR A 69 9.35 -4.94 -9.97
N LYS A 70 10.18 -5.55 -9.15
CA LYS A 70 10.66 -6.93 -9.31
C LYS A 70 10.75 -7.56 -7.93
N TRP A 71 9.74 -8.33 -7.56
CA TRP A 71 9.69 -9.05 -6.29
C TRP A 71 10.30 -10.44 -6.42
N ASP A 72 10.97 -10.89 -5.36
CA ASP A 72 11.44 -12.26 -5.28
C ASP A 72 10.29 -13.19 -4.83
N GLY A 73 10.41 -14.48 -5.15
CA GLY A 73 9.43 -15.48 -4.75
C GLY A 73 8.11 -15.42 -5.52
N LYS A 74 7.04 -15.88 -4.90
CA LYS A 74 5.73 -16.08 -5.55
C LYS A 74 4.69 -15.07 -5.07
N GLN A 75 3.95 -14.48 -6.02
CA GLN A 75 2.78 -13.65 -5.70
C GLN A 75 1.74 -14.45 -4.92
N GLY A 76 1.18 -13.85 -3.89
CA GLY A 76 0.25 -14.49 -2.96
C GLY A 76 0.93 -15.42 -1.96
N VAL A 77 2.25 -15.35 -1.79
CA VAL A 77 3.02 -16.09 -0.77
C VAL A 77 4.15 -15.24 -0.21
N ASP A 78 5.00 -14.71 -1.09
CA ASP A 78 6.19 -13.93 -0.72
C ASP A 78 6.00 -12.44 -0.98
N TRP A 79 5.01 -12.09 -1.82
CA TRP A 79 4.59 -10.73 -2.05
C TRP A 79 3.13 -10.68 -2.51
N ALA A 80 2.48 -9.54 -2.31
CA ALA A 80 1.16 -9.24 -2.84
C ALA A 80 1.06 -7.76 -3.23
N HIS A 81 0.01 -7.45 -3.99
CA HIS A 81 -0.25 -6.13 -4.54
C HIS A 81 -1.75 -5.86 -4.48
N LYS A 82 -2.12 -4.65 -4.06
CA LYS A 82 -3.48 -4.15 -4.06
C LYS A 82 -3.48 -2.72 -4.60
N HIS A 83 -4.36 -2.47 -5.57
CA HIS A 83 -4.76 -1.13 -5.95
C HIS A 83 -5.97 -0.72 -5.12
N GLN A 84 -5.93 0.44 -4.48
CA GLN A 84 -7.04 1.01 -3.72
C GLN A 84 -7.31 2.45 -4.15
N GLU A 85 -8.52 2.67 -4.66
CA GLU A 85 -9.06 3.99 -4.97
C GLU A 85 -9.76 4.55 -3.73
N PHE A 86 -9.52 5.83 -3.46
CA PHE A 86 -10.22 6.55 -2.41
C PHE A 86 -11.01 7.72 -3.00
N ASP A 87 -12.29 7.80 -2.67
CA ASP A 87 -13.14 8.91 -3.07
C ASP A 87 -12.68 10.20 -2.40
N ILE A 88 -12.41 11.22 -3.21
CA ILE A 88 -12.17 12.57 -2.68
C ILE A 88 -13.46 13.40 -2.84
N LYS A 89 -13.83 14.13 -1.79
CA LYS A 89 -15.11 14.87 -1.71
C LYS A 89 -15.41 15.74 -2.93
N ILE A 90 -14.39 16.26 -3.63
CA ILE A 90 -14.53 17.05 -4.86
C ILE A 90 -13.36 16.72 -5.80
N GLY A 91 -13.63 16.12 -6.96
CA GLY A 91 -12.67 16.03 -8.06
C GLY A 91 -12.28 14.63 -8.55
N GLY A 92 -12.92 13.55 -8.06
CA GLY A 92 -12.72 12.19 -8.55
C GLY A 92 -12.24 11.23 -7.45
N THR A 93 -11.32 10.34 -7.79
CA THR A 93 -10.70 9.38 -6.87
C THR A 93 -9.18 9.53 -6.91
N ILE A 94 -8.51 9.12 -5.83
CA ILE A 94 -7.05 8.96 -5.81
C ILE A 94 -6.69 7.49 -5.55
N GLY A 95 -6.01 6.89 -6.52
CA GLY A 95 -5.54 5.50 -6.46
C GLY A 95 -4.16 5.38 -5.85
N TYR A 96 -3.98 4.44 -4.93
CA TYR A 96 -2.67 4.03 -4.40
C TYR A 96 -2.43 2.55 -4.70
N GLU A 97 -1.21 2.25 -5.13
CA GLU A 97 -0.67 0.89 -5.14
C GLU A 97 -0.04 0.57 -3.79
N ILE A 98 -0.48 -0.52 -3.17
CA ILE A 98 0.00 -1.04 -1.90
C ILE A 98 0.63 -2.40 -2.16
N TYR A 99 1.92 -2.55 -1.83
CA TYR A 99 2.66 -3.79 -1.93
C TYR A 99 3.10 -4.27 -0.54
N ASN A 100 3.04 -5.58 -0.33
CA ASN A 100 3.87 -6.26 0.67
C ASN A 100 4.84 -7.20 -0.06
N ALA A 101 6.09 -7.27 0.40
CA ALA A 101 7.07 -8.20 -0.13
C ALA A 101 8.14 -8.56 0.91
N LYS A 102 8.57 -9.82 0.93
CA LYS A 102 9.70 -10.25 1.75
C LYS A 102 11.02 -9.71 1.23
N SER A 103 11.23 -9.70 -0.09
CA SER A 103 12.39 -9.11 -0.74
C SER A 103 12.13 -8.76 -2.21
N GLY A 104 12.97 -7.89 -2.76
CA GLY A 104 12.95 -7.53 -4.17
C GLY A 104 13.42 -6.10 -4.42
N LYS A 105 12.96 -5.52 -5.52
CA LYS A 105 13.33 -4.17 -5.97
C LYS A 105 12.09 -3.41 -6.41
N PHE A 106 12.06 -2.13 -6.06
CA PHE A 106 11.03 -1.20 -6.47
C PHE A 106 11.70 0.02 -7.12
N PHE A 107 11.21 0.43 -8.28
CA PHE A 107 11.80 1.50 -9.09
C PHE A 107 10.75 2.55 -9.40
N ARG A 108 10.87 3.74 -8.81
CA ARG A 108 9.99 4.87 -9.15
C ARG A 108 10.41 5.49 -10.49
N LYS A 109 9.45 5.72 -11.38
CA LYS A 109 9.68 6.37 -12.69
C LYS A 109 9.33 7.86 -12.60
N GLY A 110 10.27 8.69 -12.13
CA GLY A 110 10.16 10.16 -12.08
C GLY A 110 9.25 10.68 -10.95
N ASP A 111 9.47 11.89 -10.40
CA ASP A 111 9.87 13.16 -11.03
C ASP A 111 11.24 13.76 -10.60
N GLY A 112 12.06 13.06 -9.79
CA GLY A 112 13.35 13.61 -9.32
C GLY A 112 13.21 14.61 -8.16
N GLY A 113 12.04 14.71 -7.52
CA GLY A 113 11.83 15.47 -6.30
C GLY A 113 11.75 14.58 -5.05
N TYR A 114 12.30 15.06 -3.93
CA TYR A 114 12.10 14.45 -2.62
C TYR A 114 10.60 14.31 -2.31
N LEU A 115 10.17 13.06 -2.19
CA LEU A 115 8.98 12.59 -1.50
C LEU A 115 9.27 11.13 -1.09
N ASN A 116 10.16 11.01 -0.11
CA ASN A 116 10.21 9.89 0.83
C ASN A 116 9.39 10.30 2.04
#